data_AF-A0A368K909-F1
#
_entry.id   AF-A0A368K909-F1
#
_cell.length_a   1.000
_cell.length_b   1.000
_cell.length_c   1.000
_cell.angle_alpha   90.00
_cell.angle_beta   90.00
_cell.angle_gamma   90.00
#
_symmetry.space_group_name_H-M   'P 1'
#
loop_
_entity.id
_entity.type
_entity.pdbx_description
1 polymer ?
#
loop_
_entity_poly.entity_id
_entity_poly.type
_entity_poly.pdbx_seq_one_letter_code
_entity_poly.pdbx_strand_id
1 'polypeptide(L)'
;MRFPWNGCIPLSEIFHIGVIALVKSGGFIVGVASILGLPEKTVSGAFRVLRESGLMTSGARGVNAPDMTDLDASRMLIAMLVDERPPYAETSVRDFATLVCTDIHLAQPSEYLPEEERATFERATSNFTLRGRGLPEPHTLEQAVAELIRMYGDDCEKEYWRHSQIDMGERGLFDPHTEIEIIANTLSARISMNGNVYHYSDSLIAPDSWGDGETIEDIEADLDAEDAHELKRSRHAKAINTIRSVDSRQIAALARLLREARE
;
A
#
# COMPACT_ATOMS: atom_id res chain seq x y z
N MET A 1 -26.10 -6.11 11.82
CA MET A 1 -25.84 -4.79 12.44
C MET A 1 -24.67 -4.16 11.69
N ARG A 2 -24.94 -3.16 10.84
CA ARG A 2 -23.92 -2.34 10.17
C ARG A 2 -23.68 -1.12 11.06
N PHE A 3 -22.45 -0.92 11.52
CA PHE A 3 -22.07 0.30 12.23
C PHE A 3 -21.87 1.43 11.21
N PRO A 4 -22.53 2.59 11.36
CA PRO A 4 -22.25 3.75 10.53
C PRO A 4 -20.98 4.43 11.06
N TRP A 5 -19.87 4.25 10.34
CA TRP A 5 -18.64 5.03 10.55
C TRP A 5 -18.77 6.36 9.82
N ASN A 6 -19.26 7.40 10.50
CA ASN A 6 -19.26 8.79 10.04
C ASN A 6 -18.52 9.66 11.07
N GLY A 7 -17.22 9.42 11.23
CA GLY A 7 -16.36 10.18 12.12
C GLY A 7 -15.06 10.57 11.43
N CYS A 8 -15.10 11.55 10.52
CA CYS A 8 -13.90 12.31 10.18
C CYS A 8 -13.49 13.10 11.42
N ILE A 9 -12.47 12.64 12.14
CA ILE A 9 -11.80 13.46 13.15
C ILE A 9 -11.11 14.60 12.38
N PRO A 10 -11.38 15.88 12.67
CA PRO A 10 -10.69 16.98 12.02
C PRO A 10 -9.20 16.92 12.38
N LEU A 11 -8.35 16.80 11.36
CA LEU A 11 -6.89 16.71 11.45
C LEU A 11 -6.21 17.90 12.15
N SER A 12 -6.97 18.94 12.51
CA SER A 12 -6.49 20.16 13.16
C SER A 12 -6.33 20.06 14.68
N GLU A 13 -6.84 19.01 15.35
CA GLU A 13 -6.73 18.87 16.82
C GLU A 13 -5.56 18.00 17.29
N ILE A 14 -4.69 17.57 16.38
CA ILE A 14 -3.54 16.70 16.64
C ILE A 14 -2.25 17.54 16.54
N PHE A 15 -1.81 18.05 17.70
CA PHE A 15 -0.47 18.54 18.07
C PHE A 15 -0.02 20.00 17.83
N HIS A 16 0.51 20.58 18.92
CA HIS A 16 1.29 21.82 19.06
C HIS A 16 2.49 21.50 19.97
N ILE A 17 3.52 20.80 19.48
CA ILE A 17 4.81 20.65 20.19
C ILE A 17 5.92 20.57 19.15
N GLY A 18 6.70 21.66 19.03
CA GLY A 18 7.93 21.68 18.24
C GLY A 18 9.10 21.13 19.04
N VAL A 19 9.68 20.02 18.55
CA VAL A 19 11.09 19.59 18.61
C VAL A 19 11.22 18.50 17.54
N ILE A 20 12.13 18.66 16.57
CA ILE A 20 12.46 17.67 15.53
C ILE A 20 12.71 16.29 16.16
N ALA A 21 11.74 15.38 16.05
CA ALA A 21 11.78 14.07 16.66
C ALA A 21 11.28 13.02 15.66
N LEU A 22 12.22 12.37 14.98
CA LEU A 22 11.92 11.32 14.01
C LEU A 22 11.10 10.19 14.65
N VAL A 23 10.20 9.57 13.88
CA VAL A 23 9.16 8.71 14.44
C VAL A 23 9.81 7.38 14.77
N LYS A 24 10.17 7.28 16.05
CA LYS A 24 10.63 6.04 16.66
C LYS A 24 9.46 5.05 16.69
N SER A 25 9.78 3.78 16.89
CA SER A 25 8.80 2.70 16.87
C SER A 25 7.55 2.96 17.73
N GLY A 26 7.68 3.64 18.88
CA GLY A 26 6.53 3.97 19.73
C GLY A 26 5.51 4.89 19.05
N GLY A 27 5.95 6.03 18.52
CA GLY A 27 5.07 6.96 17.79
C GLY A 27 4.52 6.34 16.51
N PHE A 28 5.32 5.50 15.84
CA PHE A 28 4.91 4.79 14.64
C PHE A 28 3.73 3.85 14.90
N ILE A 29 3.81 3.03 15.96
CA ILE A 29 2.75 2.08 16.34
C ILE A 29 1.44 2.82 16.63
N VAL A 30 1.50 3.89 17.43
CA VAL A 30 0.31 4.69 17.80
C VAL A 30 -0.30 5.35 16.57
N GLY A 31 0.53 5.95 15.71
CA GLY A 31 0.08 6.60 14.49
C GLY A 31 -0.58 5.63 13.52
N VAL A 32 0.05 4.48 13.24
CA VAL A 32 -0.54 3.44 12.37
C VAL A 32 -1.86 2.91 12.93
N ALA A 33 -1.93 2.65 14.24
CA ALA A 33 -3.17 2.20 14.89
C ALA A 33 -4.30 3.21 14.70
N SER A 34 -4.00 4.51 14.88
CA SER A 34 -4.96 5.59 14.67
C SER A 34 -5.41 5.68 13.21
N ILE A 35 -4.48 5.63 12.25
CA ILE A 35 -4.76 5.79 10.80
C ILE A 35 -5.62 4.63 10.28
N LEU A 36 -5.34 3.41 10.71
CA LEU A 36 -6.06 2.21 10.27
C LEU A 36 -7.31 1.92 11.11
N GLY A 37 -7.55 2.67 12.18
CA GLY A 37 -8.66 2.41 13.11
C GLY A 37 -8.53 1.07 13.85
N LEU A 38 -7.30 0.60 14.08
CA LEU A 38 -7.01 -0.69 14.70
C LEU A 38 -6.61 -0.54 16.17
N PRO A 39 -6.85 -1.54 17.04
CA PRO A 39 -6.35 -1.50 18.41
C PRO A 39 -4.82 -1.40 18.46
N GLU A 40 -4.27 -0.49 19.27
CA GLU A 40 -2.81 -0.31 19.40
C GLU A 40 -2.10 -1.61 19.78
N LYS A 41 -2.72 -2.44 20.64
CA LYS A 41 -2.19 -3.75 21.02
C LYS A 41 -2.01 -4.69 19.82
N THR A 42 -2.91 -4.61 18.85
CA THR A 42 -2.84 -5.38 17.60
C THR A 42 -1.64 -4.93 16.77
N VAL A 43 -1.54 -3.64 16.48
CA VAL A 43 -0.43 -3.06 15.70
C VAL A 43 0.92 -3.26 16.40
N SER A 44 0.97 -3.07 17.72
CA SER A 44 2.16 -3.31 18.54
C SER A 44 2.62 -4.76 18.49
N GLY A 45 1.68 -5.71 18.56
CA GLY A 45 1.97 -7.13 18.41
C GLY A 45 2.55 -7.45 17.04
N ALA A 46 1.94 -6.94 15.97
CA ALA A 46 2.42 -7.15 14.60
C ALA A 46 3.81 -6.53 14.40
N PHE A 47 4.02 -5.30 14.89
CA PHE A 47 5.32 -4.62 14.86
C PHE A 47 6.42 -5.47 15.51
N ARG A 48 6.11 -6.04 16.68
CA ARG A 48 7.04 -6.90 17.39
C ARG A 48 7.42 -8.13 16.57
N VAL A 49 6.44 -8.83 16.01
CA VAL A 49 6.67 -10.02 15.17
C VAL A 49 7.52 -9.66 13.94
N LEU A 50 7.18 -8.59 13.23
CA LEU A 50 7.95 -8.14 12.07
C LEU A 50 9.38 -7.75 12.45
N ARG A 51 9.57 -7.06 13.58
CA ARG A 51 10.89 -6.66 14.08
C ARG A 51 11.75 -7.85 14.50
N GLU A 52 11.19 -8.82 15.22
CA GLU A 52 11.87 -10.06 15.62
C GLU A 52 12.27 -10.90 14.39
N SER A 53 11.51 -10.79 13.30
CA SER A 53 11.77 -11.45 12.02
C SER A 53 12.77 -10.72 11.11
N GLY A 54 13.32 -9.58 11.56
CA GLY A 54 14.24 -8.76 10.78
C GLY A 54 13.58 -8.00 9.61
N LEU A 55 12.25 -7.91 9.58
CA LEU A 55 11.50 -7.19 8.55
C LEU A 55 11.29 -5.70 8.89
N MET A 56 11.60 -5.27 10.12
CA MET A 56 11.56 -3.87 10.51
C MET A 56 12.95 -3.33 10.80
N THR A 57 13.15 -2.04 10.54
CA THR A 57 14.33 -1.31 10.95
C THR A 57 14.55 -1.48 12.45
N SER A 58 15.75 -1.95 12.81
CA SER A 58 16.16 -2.20 14.19
C SER A 58 17.57 -1.68 14.41
N GLY A 59 17.92 -1.39 15.66
CA GLY A 59 19.22 -0.80 16.00
C GLY A 59 19.32 -0.46 17.48
N ALA A 60 20.11 0.57 17.80
CA ALA A 60 20.28 1.06 19.16
C ALA A 60 18.94 1.41 19.84
N ARG A 61 18.95 1.53 21.17
CA ARG A 61 17.78 1.90 21.98
C ARG A 61 17.89 3.34 22.48
N GLY A 62 16.77 3.91 22.90
CA GLY A 62 16.72 5.26 23.46
C GLY A 62 16.91 6.34 22.40
N VAL A 63 17.62 7.40 22.75
CA VAL A 63 17.85 8.58 21.88
C VAL A 63 18.46 8.20 20.53
N ASN A 64 19.27 7.14 20.49
CA ASN A 64 19.95 6.67 19.27
C ASN A 64 19.14 5.61 18.48
N ALA A 65 17.88 5.35 18.83
CA ALA A 65 17.07 4.40 18.07
C ALA A 65 16.91 4.87 16.61
N PRO A 66 16.97 3.97 15.62
CA PRO A 66 16.75 4.33 14.23
C PRO A 66 15.30 4.71 13.99
N ASP A 67 15.09 5.46 12.93
CA ASP A 67 13.78 5.95 12.51
C ASP A 67 13.08 4.94 11.63
N MET A 68 11.76 4.96 11.67
CA MET A 68 10.97 4.13 10.78
C MET A 68 11.03 4.70 9.35
N THR A 69 11.16 3.80 8.39
CA THR A 69 11.32 4.10 6.97
C THR A 69 10.00 3.93 6.21
N ASP A 70 9.96 4.39 4.96
CA ASP A 70 8.79 4.14 4.09
C ASP A 70 8.58 2.61 3.87
N LEU A 71 9.66 1.81 3.89
CA LEU A 71 9.58 0.34 3.81
C LEU A 71 8.97 -0.28 5.07
N ASP A 72 9.31 0.24 6.24
CA ASP A 72 8.70 -0.19 7.51
C ASP A 72 7.18 0.05 7.51
N ALA A 73 6.76 1.21 6.99
CA ALA A 73 5.36 1.57 6.82
C ALA A 73 4.66 0.68 5.79
N SER A 74 5.30 0.41 4.64
CA SER A 74 4.79 -0.51 3.62
C SER A 74 4.53 -1.91 4.18
N ARG A 75 5.52 -2.49 4.88
CA ARG A 75 5.41 -3.82 5.50
C ARG A 75 4.31 -3.89 6.56
N MET A 76 4.23 -2.86 7.40
CA MET A 76 3.18 -2.77 8.41
C MET A 76 1.78 -2.70 7.77
N LEU A 77 1.64 -1.89 6.72
CA LEU A 77 0.39 -1.74 5.99
C LEU A 77 -0.05 -3.05 5.34
N ILE A 78 0.87 -3.73 4.63
CA ILE A 78 0.63 -5.05 4.03
C ILE A 78 0.21 -6.06 5.10
N ALA A 79 0.92 -6.14 6.22
CA ALA A 79 0.57 -7.05 7.32
C ALA A 79 -0.88 -6.84 7.78
N MET A 80 -1.30 -5.59 8.03
CA MET A 80 -2.64 -5.27 8.53
C MET A 80 -3.76 -5.43 7.50
N LEU A 81 -3.45 -5.24 6.21
CA LEU A 81 -4.38 -5.48 5.11
C LEU A 81 -4.56 -6.97 4.79
N VAL A 82 -3.58 -7.83 5.08
CA VAL A 82 -3.73 -9.29 4.92
C VAL A 82 -4.40 -9.90 6.14
N ASP A 83 -3.83 -9.69 7.33
CA ASP A 83 -4.32 -10.31 8.57
C ASP A 83 -3.95 -9.46 9.79
N GLU A 84 -4.97 -8.93 10.47
CA GLU A 84 -4.80 -8.18 11.72
C GLU A 84 -4.18 -9.01 12.85
N ARG A 85 -4.19 -10.35 12.79
CA ARG A 85 -3.67 -11.19 13.87
C ARG A 85 -2.14 -11.11 13.91
N PRO A 86 -1.54 -10.61 15.01
CA PRO A 86 -0.10 -10.42 15.11
C PRO A 86 0.78 -11.61 14.73
N PRO A 87 0.45 -12.87 15.10
CA PRO A 87 1.30 -14.03 14.78
C PRO A 87 1.47 -14.29 13.28
N TYR A 88 0.56 -13.79 12.44
CA TYR A 88 0.62 -13.98 10.99
C TYR A 88 1.34 -12.85 10.26
N ALA A 89 1.68 -11.74 10.95
CA ALA A 89 2.25 -10.55 10.33
C ALA A 89 3.50 -10.85 9.48
N GLU A 90 4.43 -11.67 9.99
CA GLU A 90 5.62 -12.08 9.22
C GLU A 90 5.24 -12.83 7.94
N THR A 91 4.38 -13.85 8.05
CA THR A 91 3.95 -14.66 6.91
C THR A 91 3.21 -13.81 5.89
N SER A 92 2.30 -12.94 6.34
CA SER A 92 1.59 -11.98 5.48
C SER A 92 2.54 -11.09 4.69
N VAL A 93 3.57 -10.53 5.34
CA VAL A 93 4.54 -9.70 4.62
C VAL A 93 5.35 -10.56 3.65
N ARG A 94 5.88 -11.72 4.05
CA ARG A 94 6.67 -12.56 3.14
C ARG A 94 5.90 -13.00 1.90
N ASP A 95 4.63 -13.35 2.07
CA ASP A 95 3.77 -13.82 0.99
C ASP A 95 3.33 -12.67 0.07
N PHE A 96 2.99 -11.49 0.60
CA PHE A 96 2.40 -10.39 -0.18
C PHE A 96 3.39 -9.31 -0.61
N ALA A 97 4.45 -9.02 0.17
CA ALA A 97 5.45 -8.01 -0.17
C ALA A 97 6.23 -8.34 -1.45
N THR A 98 6.31 -9.64 -1.78
CA THR A 98 7.07 -10.18 -2.90
C THR A 98 6.24 -10.36 -4.16
N LEU A 99 4.92 -10.10 -4.12
CA LEU A 99 4.07 -10.16 -5.31
C LEU A 99 4.60 -9.18 -6.35
N VAL A 100 4.73 -9.64 -7.59
CA VAL A 100 5.31 -8.88 -8.69
C VAL A 100 4.19 -8.22 -9.47
N CYS A 101 4.42 -7.00 -9.96
CA CYS A 101 3.46 -6.36 -10.86
C CYS A 101 3.37 -7.15 -12.17
N THR A 102 2.20 -7.72 -12.45
CA THR A 102 1.97 -8.59 -13.62
C THR A 102 1.21 -7.89 -14.74
N ASP A 103 0.40 -6.88 -14.41
CA ASP A 103 -0.34 -6.10 -15.39
C ASP A 103 -0.49 -4.63 -14.96
N ILE A 104 -0.49 -3.73 -15.94
CA ILE A 104 -0.64 -2.29 -15.76
C ILE A 104 -1.68 -1.78 -16.77
N HIS A 105 -2.86 -1.44 -16.27
CA HIS A 105 -3.87 -0.73 -17.05
C HIS A 105 -3.72 0.77 -16.86
N LEU A 106 -3.20 1.46 -17.87
CA LEU A 106 -3.07 2.92 -17.84
C LEU A 106 -4.43 3.58 -18.08
N ALA A 107 -4.70 4.64 -17.33
CA ALA A 107 -5.90 5.44 -17.47
C ALA A 107 -5.96 6.03 -18.88
N GLN A 108 -7.07 5.80 -19.59
CA GLN A 108 -7.33 6.43 -20.88
C GLN A 108 -8.24 7.64 -20.67
N PRO A 109 -7.93 8.80 -21.28
CA PRO A 109 -8.86 9.91 -21.26
C PRO A 109 -10.16 9.48 -21.96
N SER A 110 -11.30 9.87 -21.41
CA SER A 110 -12.58 9.69 -22.09
C SER A 110 -12.54 10.42 -23.45
N GLU A 111 -13.04 9.76 -24.50
CA GLU A 111 -13.13 10.33 -25.85
C GLU A 111 -13.97 11.62 -25.90
N TYR A 112 -14.80 11.85 -24.88
CA TYR A 112 -15.67 13.00 -24.75
C TYR A 112 -15.09 14.15 -23.91
N LEU A 113 -13.84 14.04 -23.42
CA LEU A 113 -13.19 15.14 -22.70
C LEU A 113 -12.79 16.26 -23.67
N PRO A 114 -13.09 17.54 -23.36
CA PRO A 114 -12.54 18.68 -24.08
C PRO A 114 -11.01 18.62 -24.17
N GLU A 115 -10.43 19.15 -25.25
CA GLU A 115 -8.97 19.06 -25.51
C GLU A 115 -8.12 19.64 -24.37
N GLU A 116 -8.56 20.74 -23.76
CA GLU A 116 -7.87 21.37 -22.62
C GLU A 116 -7.89 20.49 -21.36
N GLU A 117 -9.02 19.84 -21.09
CA GLU A 117 -9.17 18.88 -19.99
C GLU A 117 -8.35 17.61 -20.25
N ARG A 118 -8.29 17.16 -21.51
CA ARG A 118 -7.50 16.00 -21.92
C ARG A 118 -6.00 16.23 -21.72
N ALA A 119 -5.47 17.38 -22.13
CA ALA A 119 -4.06 17.71 -21.90
C ALA A 119 -3.72 17.79 -20.40
N THR A 120 -4.67 18.25 -19.59
CA THR A 120 -4.53 18.31 -18.14
C THR A 120 -4.58 16.93 -17.50
N PHE A 121 -5.52 16.08 -17.94
CA PHE A 121 -5.62 14.68 -17.54
C PHE A 121 -4.33 13.92 -17.89
N GLU A 122 -3.86 14.02 -19.13
CA GLU A 122 -2.64 13.36 -19.60
C GLU A 122 -1.41 13.80 -18.78
N ARG A 123 -1.30 15.09 -18.46
CA ARG A 123 -0.22 15.59 -17.58
C ARG A 123 -0.33 15.05 -16.16
N ALA A 124 -1.55 14.99 -15.60
CA ALA A 124 -1.77 14.50 -14.25
C ALA A 124 -1.51 12.98 -14.16
N THR A 125 -1.99 12.20 -15.14
CA THR A 125 -1.76 10.75 -15.20
C THR A 125 -0.33 10.40 -15.53
N SER A 126 0.39 11.17 -16.36
CA SER A 126 1.80 10.91 -16.64
C SER A 126 2.70 11.15 -15.43
N ASN A 127 2.44 12.21 -14.67
CA ASN A 127 3.24 12.60 -13.52
C ASN A 127 2.94 11.77 -12.27
N PHE A 128 1.76 11.16 -12.21
CA PHE A 128 1.29 10.37 -11.07
C PHE A 128 1.25 8.88 -11.41
N THR A 129 2.39 8.34 -11.80
CA THR A 129 2.61 6.90 -12.06
C THR A 129 3.80 6.39 -11.25
N LEU A 130 3.78 5.10 -10.89
CA LEU A 130 4.92 4.47 -10.20
C LEU A 130 6.19 4.52 -11.05
N ARG A 131 6.04 4.33 -12.37
CA ARG A 131 7.13 4.45 -13.35
C ARG A 131 7.68 5.88 -13.44
N GLY A 132 6.81 6.90 -13.45
CA GLY A 132 7.22 8.30 -13.47
C GLY A 132 8.03 8.71 -12.23
N ARG A 133 7.88 7.96 -11.13
CA ARG A 133 8.65 8.10 -9.88
C ARG A 133 9.98 7.32 -9.88
N GLY A 134 10.32 6.66 -10.98
CA GLY A 134 11.56 5.90 -11.13
C GLY A 134 11.52 4.51 -10.52
N LEU A 135 10.33 3.98 -10.21
CA LEU A 135 10.19 2.59 -9.81
C LEU A 135 10.47 1.69 -11.03
N PRO A 136 11.51 0.82 -10.99
CA PRO A 136 11.88 -0.01 -12.14
C PRO A 136 10.86 -1.15 -12.33
N GLU A 137 10.60 -1.53 -13.58
CA GLU A 137 9.82 -2.73 -13.92
C GLU A 137 10.77 -3.93 -14.14
N PRO A 138 10.51 -5.13 -13.57
CA PRO A 138 9.43 -5.42 -12.64
C PRO A 138 9.73 -4.91 -11.22
N HIS A 139 8.68 -4.50 -10.50
CA HIS A 139 8.73 -4.15 -9.08
C HIS A 139 7.76 -5.01 -8.25
N THR A 140 8.01 -5.08 -6.95
CA THR A 140 7.14 -5.79 -6.02
C THR A 140 6.08 -4.89 -5.38
N LEU A 141 5.05 -5.50 -4.78
CA LEU A 141 4.03 -4.78 -4.04
C LEU A 141 4.62 -3.93 -2.91
N GLU A 142 5.60 -4.45 -2.16
CA GLU A 142 6.25 -3.68 -1.08
C GLU A 142 6.93 -2.41 -1.60
N GLN A 143 7.62 -2.52 -2.74
CA GLN A 143 8.31 -1.39 -3.37
C GLN A 143 7.30 -0.35 -3.88
N ALA A 144 6.21 -0.79 -4.50
CA ALA A 144 5.14 0.09 -4.95
C ALA A 144 4.48 0.83 -3.80
N VAL A 145 4.09 0.12 -2.73
CA VAL A 145 3.46 0.73 -1.55
C VAL A 145 4.42 1.69 -0.84
N ALA A 146 5.70 1.35 -0.72
CA ALA A 146 6.69 2.26 -0.15
C ALA A 146 6.88 3.53 -1.00
N GLU A 147 6.87 3.42 -2.33
CA GLU A 147 6.93 4.58 -3.22
C GLU A 147 5.65 5.42 -3.14
N LEU A 148 4.47 4.81 -3.00
CA LEU A 148 3.24 5.56 -2.75
C LEU A 148 3.34 6.38 -1.46
N ILE A 149 3.73 5.75 -0.35
CA ILE A 149 3.91 6.45 0.94
C ILE A 149 4.91 7.60 0.78
N ARG A 150 6.04 7.37 0.09
CA ARG A 150 7.02 8.41 -0.20
C ARG A 150 6.45 9.54 -1.03
N MET A 151 5.77 9.22 -2.13
CA MET A 151 5.16 10.18 -3.05
C MET A 151 4.15 11.07 -2.32
N TYR A 152 3.24 10.49 -1.51
CA TYR A 152 2.29 11.27 -0.71
C TYR A 152 2.97 12.15 0.36
N GLY A 153 4.12 11.72 0.87
CA GLY A 153 4.88 12.49 1.87
C GLY A 153 5.67 13.65 1.26
N ASP A 154 6.30 13.42 0.11
CA ASP A 154 7.23 14.37 -0.51
C ASP A 154 6.53 15.33 -1.49
N ASP A 155 5.38 14.93 -2.04
CA ASP A 155 4.69 15.68 -3.09
C ASP A 155 3.45 16.43 -2.60
N CYS A 156 2.92 16.15 -1.39
CA CYS A 156 1.69 16.77 -0.92
C CYS A 156 1.76 18.31 -0.83
N GLU A 157 2.96 18.87 -0.71
CA GLU A 157 3.17 20.32 -0.70
C GLU A 157 3.43 20.92 -2.09
N LYS A 158 3.71 20.09 -3.10
CA LYS A 158 4.09 20.58 -4.42
C LYS A 158 2.90 21.20 -5.12
N GLU A 159 3.21 22.23 -5.90
CA GLU A 159 2.22 23.05 -6.58
C GLU A 159 1.30 22.21 -7.48
N TYR A 160 1.83 21.22 -8.22
CA TYR A 160 1.00 20.35 -9.05
C TYR A 160 0.08 19.46 -8.23
N TRP A 161 0.38 19.14 -6.97
CA TRP A 161 -0.46 18.31 -6.11
C TRP A 161 -1.64 19.13 -5.58
N ARG A 162 -1.35 20.39 -5.19
CA ARG A 162 -2.37 21.40 -4.83
C ARG A 162 -3.23 21.78 -6.02
N HIS A 163 -2.64 21.89 -7.21
CA HIS A 163 -3.37 22.18 -8.44
C HIS A 163 -4.07 20.95 -8.98
N SER A 164 -3.53 19.74 -8.78
CA SER A 164 -4.20 18.52 -9.18
C SER A 164 -5.46 18.30 -8.37
N GLN A 165 -5.66 18.95 -7.22
CA GLN A 165 -7.00 19.20 -6.66
C GLN A 165 -7.82 20.18 -7.54
N ILE A 166 -7.84 19.91 -8.85
CA ILE A 166 -8.63 20.59 -9.85
C ILE A 166 -10.07 20.31 -9.46
N ASP A 167 -10.78 21.38 -9.11
CA ASP A 167 -12.23 21.34 -9.06
C ASP A 167 -12.75 20.97 -10.46
N MET A 168 -13.14 19.71 -10.65
CA MET A 168 -13.77 19.24 -11.89
C MET A 168 -15.26 19.63 -11.94
N GLY A 169 -15.66 20.67 -11.22
CA GLY A 169 -17.03 21.15 -11.11
C GLY A 169 -17.92 20.14 -10.37
N GLU A 170 -19.05 19.76 -10.96
CA GLU A 170 -20.00 18.79 -10.37
C GLU A 170 -19.38 17.39 -10.15
N ARG A 171 -18.21 17.10 -10.72
CA ARG A 171 -17.48 15.83 -10.57
C ARG A 171 -16.54 15.77 -9.36
N GLY A 172 -16.39 16.87 -8.62
CA GLY A 172 -15.58 16.95 -7.41
C GLY A 172 -14.12 17.37 -7.64
N LEU A 173 -13.36 17.52 -6.56
CA LEU A 173 -11.92 17.77 -6.63
C LEU A 173 -11.21 16.52 -7.14
N PHE A 174 -10.26 16.69 -8.06
CA PHE A 174 -9.30 15.65 -8.40
C PHE A 174 -8.38 15.42 -7.18
N ASP A 175 -8.83 14.54 -6.29
CA ASP A 175 -7.97 13.87 -5.34
C ASP A 175 -7.29 12.75 -6.14
N PRO A 176 -5.95 12.63 -6.15
CA PRO A 176 -5.32 11.41 -6.66
C PRO A 176 -5.84 10.24 -5.81
N HIS A 177 -6.95 9.66 -6.24
CA HIS A 177 -7.60 8.56 -5.55
C HIS A 177 -6.68 7.36 -5.72
N THR A 178 -5.97 7.05 -4.64
CA THR A 178 -5.18 5.84 -4.51
C THR A 178 -5.90 4.88 -3.61
N GLU A 179 -6.10 3.66 -4.08
CA GLU A 179 -6.64 2.57 -3.30
C GLU A 179 -5.69 1.39 -3.42
N ILE A 180 -5.26 0.85 -2.29
CA ILE A 180 -4.52 -0.41 -2.22
C ILE A 180 -5.50 -1.46 -1.73
N GLU A 181 -5.71 -2.51 -2.51
CA GLU A 181 -6.58 -3.64 -2.18
C GLU A 181 -5.76 -4.92 -2.14
N ILE A 182 -5.95 -5.72 -1.09
CA ILE A 182 -5.35 -7.05 -0.98
C ILE A 182 -6.44 -8.11 -0.97
N ILE A 183 -6.30 -9.10 -1.85
CA ILE A 183 -7.24 -10.21 -2.00
C ILE A 183 -6.53 -11.49 -1.53
N ALA A 184 -6.63 -11.76 -0.22
CA ALA A 184 -5.81 -12.78 0.43
C ALA A 184 -6.01 -14.21 -0.12
N ASN A 185 -7.17 -14.50 -0.72
CA ASN A 185 -7.53 -15.82 -1.24
C ASN A 185 -6.87 -16.20 -2.57
N THR A 186 -6.50 -15.20 -3.34
CA THR A 186 -5.88 -15.34 -4.67
C THR A 186 -4.41 -14.95 -4.63
N LEU A 187 -3.89 -14.62 -3.43
CA LEU A 187 -2.55 -14.05 -3.25
C LEU A 187 -2.29 -12.92 -4.26
N SER A 188 -3.29 -12.05 -4.41
CA SER A 188 -3.22 -10.93 -5.34
C SER A 188 -3.42 -9.62 -4.61
N ALA A 189 -2.91 -8.56 -5.21
CA ALA A 189 -3.15 -7.20 -4.77
C ALA A 189 -3.38 -6.29 -5.97
N ARG A 190 -4.08 -5.20 -5.74
CA ARG A 190 -4.38 -4.18 -6.73
C ARG A 190 -4.06 -2.82 -6.14
N ILE A 191 -3.37 -2.01 -6.92
CA ILE A 191 -3.20 -0.58 -6.63
C ILE A 191 -3.94 0.18 -7.73
N SER A 192 -5.00 0.88 -7.36
CA SER A 192 -5.69 1.81 -8.25
C SER A 192 -5.19 3.21 -7.91
N MET A 193 -4.73 3.97 -8.89
CA MET A 193 -4.17 5.30 -8.69
C MET A 193 -4.46 6.20 -9.89
N ASN A 194 -5.34 7.18 -9.70
CA ASN A 194 -5.71 8.14 -10.75
C ASN A 194 -6.12 7.46 -12.08
N GLY A 195 -6.99 6.46 -11.97
CA GLY A 195 -7.45 5.64 -13.10
C GLY A 195 -6.44 4.61 -13.62
N ASN A 196 -5.16 4.70 -13.25
CA ASN A 196 -4.19 3.64 -13.51
C ASN A 196 -4.44 2.49 -12.54
N VAL A 197 -4.36 1.25 -13.01
CA VAL A 197 -4.52 0.05 -12.17
C VAL A 197 -3.30 -0.84 -12.35
N TYR A 198 -2.66 -1.17 -11.23
CA TYR A 198 -1.50 -2.07 -11.17
C TYR A 198 -1.94 -3.35 -10.48
N HIS A 199 -1.80 -4.48 -11.17
CA HIS A 199 -2.10 -5.80 -10.65
C HIS A 199 -0.82 -6.48 -10.18
N TYR A 200 -0.89 -7.10 -9.00
CA TYR A 200 0.19 -7.86 -8.40
C TYR A 200 -0.28 -9.27 -8.12
N SER A 201 0.52 -10.25 -8.52
CA SER A 201 0.27 -11.66 -8.23
C SER A 201 1.57 -12.39 -7.95
N ASP A 202 1.47 -13.61 -7.43
CA ASP A 202 2.62 -14.49 -7.25
C ASP A 202 3.18 -14.81 -8.64
N SER A 203 4.49 -14.62 -8.85
CA SER A 203 5.15 -14.84 -10.15
C SER A 203 5.13 -16.31 -10.58
N LEU A 204 4.82 -17.21 -9.64
CA LEU A 204 4.58 -18.63 -9.92
C LEU A 204 3.26 -18.87 -10.65
N ILE A 205 2.38 -17.86 -10.74
CA ILE A 205 1.18 -17.90 -11.57
C ILE A 205 1.52 -17.17 -12.86
N ALA A 206 1.70 -17.92 -13.95
CA ALA A 206 1.81 -17.32 -15.28
C ALA A 206 0.59 -16.40 -15.50
N PRO A 207 0.77 -15.12 -15.87
CA PRO A 207 -0.34 -14.17 -16.04
C PRO A 207 -1.43 -14.66 -17.02
N ASP A 208 -1.02 -15.57 -17.90
CA ASP A 208 -1.71 -16.20 -19.02
C ASP A 208 -2.19 -17.63 -18.75
N SER A 209 -2.00 -18.21 -17.55
CA SER A 209 -2.60 -19.51 -17.18
C SER A 209 -4.13 -19.45 -16.99
N TRP A 210 -4.74 -18.30 -17.30
CA TRP A 210 -6.17 -18.14 -17.57
C TRP A 210 -6.56 -18.71 -18.95
N GLY A 211 -6.29 -19.99 -19.19
CA GLY A 211 -6.82 -20.74 -20.32
C GLY A 211 -5.85 -20.97 -21.48
N ASP A 212 -5.63 -22.27 -21.72
CA ASP A 212 -5.27 -22.92 -22.99
C ASP A 212 -3.77 -23.07 -23.32
N GLY A 213 -3.12 -24.05 -22.66
CA GLY A 213 -2.20 -24.98 -23.33
C GLY A 213 -0.85 -25.21 -22.67
N GLU A 214 -0.79 -25.96 -21.56
CA GLU A 214 0.47 -26.43 -20.96
C GLU A 214 0.80 -27.88 -21.36
N THR A 215 2.10 -28.18 -21.49
CA THR A 215 2.61 -29.50 -21.88
C THR A 215 3.00 -30.34 -20.65
N ILE A 216 2.97 -31.67 -20.79
CA ILE A 216 3.15 -32.63 -19.68
C ILE A 216 4.52 -32.52 -18.98
N GLU A 217 5.55 -32.01 -19.65
CA GLU A 217 6.90 -31.88 -19.08
C GLU A 217 7.06 -30.64 -18.18
N ASP A 218 6.15 -29.65 -18.27
CA ASP A 218 6.11 -28.49 -17.36
C ASP A 218 5.44 -28.85 -16.01
N ILE A 219 4.55 -29.84 -16.01
CA ILE A 219 3.72 -30.26 -14.87
C ILE A 219 4.53 -30.85 -13.70
N GLU A 220 5.67 -31.51 -13.95
CA GLU A 220 6.45 -32.17 -12.88
C GLU A 220 7.29 -31.19 -12.03
N ALA A 221 7.62 -30.01 -12.54
CA ALA A 221 8.22 -28.94 -11.74
C ALA A 221 7.16 -28.08 -11.00
N ASP A 222 5.93 -28.08 -11.50
CA ASP A 222 4.82 -27.29 -10.98
C ASP A 222 4.11 -27.91 -9.77
N LEU A 223 4.20 -29.22 -9.55
CA LEU A 223 3.60 -29.85 -8.37
C LEU A 223 4.10 -29.25 -7.04
N ASP A 224 5.39 -28.93 -6.93
CA ASP A 224 5.96 -28.29 -5.74
C ASP A 224 5.53 -26.81 -5.60
N ALA A 225 5.31 -26.12 -6.72
CA ALA A 225 4.85 -24.73 -6.74
C ALA A 225 3.36 -24.62 -6.40
N GLU A 226 2.54 -25.52 -6.94
CA GLU A 226 1.11 -25.63 -6.65
C GLU A 226 0.89 -25.98 -5.18
N ASP A 227 1.61 -26.97 -4.63
CA ASP A 227 1.55 -27.32 -3.20
C ASP A 227 1.99 -26.15 -2.31
N ALA A 228 3.04 -25.42 -2.68
CA ALA A 228 3.47 -24.22 -1.96
C ALA A 228 2.40 -23.12 -2.01
N HIS A 229 1.74 -22.94 -3.15
CA HIS A 229 0.67 -21.97 -3.34
C HIS A 229 -0.60 -22.36 -2.56
N GLU A 230 -1.00 -23.63 -2.59
CA GLU A 230 -2.08 -24.16 -1.74
C GLU A 230 -1.76 -24.01 -0.26
N LEU A 231 -0.51 -24.26 0.14
CA LEU A 231 -0.07 -24.05 1.51
C LEU A 231 -0.21 -22.57 1.90
N LYS A 232 0.24 -21.63 1.07
CA LYS A 232 0.05 -20.18 1.30
C LYS A 232 -1.45 -19.83 1.42
N ARG A 233 -2.28 -20.29 0.49
CA ARG A 233 -3.74 -20.07 0.53
C ARG A 233 -4.37 -20.64 1.81
N SER A 234 -3.95 -21.83 2.23
CA SER A 234 -4.46 -22.49 3.44
C SER A 234 -4.13 -21.70 4.71
N ARG A 235 -2.95 -21.07 4.80
CA ARG A 235 -2.56 -20.23 5.94
C ARG A 235 -3.49 -19.02 6.08
N HIS A 236 -3.88 -18.46 4.95
CA HIS A 236 -4.74 -17.28 4.89
C HIS A 236 -6.24 -17.63 4.85
N ALA A 237 -6.63 -18.91 4.93
CA ALA A 237 -8.02 -19.37 4.79
C ALA A 237 -9.06 -18.67 5.67
N LYS A 238 -8.66 -18.11 6.82
CA LYS A 238 -9.54 -17.30 7.67
C LYS A 238 -9.64 -15.83 7.25
N ALA A 239 -8.58 -15.30 6.62
CA ALA A 239 -8.54 -13.97 6.01
C ALA A 239 -9.14 -13.93 4.59
N ILE A 240 -9.26 -15.09 3.93
CA ILE A 240 -9.73 -15.31 2.54
C ILE A 240 -11.04 -14.61 2.18
N ASN A 241 -11.91 -14.30 3.14
CA ASN A 241 -13.23 -13.69 2.88
C ASN A 241 -13.28 -12.18 3.09
N THR A 242 -12.14 -11.54 3.35
CA THR A 242 -12.08 -10.10 3.61
C THR A 242 -11.20 -9.43 2.56
N ILE A 243 -11.85 -8.74 1.62
CA ILE A 243 -11.20 -7.67 0.87
C ILE A 243 -10.95 -6.54 1.86
N ARG A 244 -9.71 -6.10 1.94
CA ARG A 244 -9.32 -4.94 2.74
C ARG A 244 -8.63 -3.94 1.84
N SER A 245 -8.99 -2.68 2.01
CA SER A 245 -8.33 -1.60 1.31
C SER A 245 -7.96 -0.45 2.23
N VAL A 246 -6.98 0.33 1.78
CA VAL A 246 -6.71 1.67 2.30
C VAL A 246 -6.81 2.68 1.18
N ASP A 247 -7.29 3.88 1.53
CA ASP A 247 -7.48 4.98 0.60
C ASP A 247 -6.33 6.00 0.62
N SER A 248 -6.41 7.00 -0.26
CA SER A 248 -5.42 8.08 -0.39
C SER A 248 -5.23 8.87 0.90
N ARG A 249 -6.29 9.02 1.71
CA ARG A 249 -6.23 9.79 2.97
C ARG A 249 -5.43 9.03 4.01
N GLN A 250 -5.63 7.73 4.11
CA GLN A 250 -4.85 6.89 5.03
C GLN A 250 -3.38 6.82 4.60
N ILE A 251 -3.10 6.69 3.30
CA ILE A 251 -1.72 6.71 2.77
C ILE A 251 -1.07 8.07 3.05
N ALA A 252 -1.78 9.18 2.81
CA ALA A 252 -1.30 10.53 3.10
C ALA A 252 -1.03 10.74 4.60
N ALA A 253 -1.93 10.27 5.47
CA ALA A 253 -1.75 10.36 6.92
C ALA A 253 -0.54 9.53 7.38
N LEU A 254 -0.31 8.35 6.80
CA LEU A 254 0.85 7.51 7.08
C LEU A 254 2.15 8.17 6.60
N ALA A 255 2.13 8.77 5.42
CA ALA A 255 3.26 9.52 4.91
C ALA A 255 3.59 10.72 5.80
N ARG A 256 2.56 11.49 6.19
CA ARG A 256 2.68 12.62 7.11
C ARG A 256 3.24 12.19 8.47
N LEU A 257 2.77 11.08 9.04
CA LEU A 257 3.31 10.50 10.28
C LEU A 257 4.84 10.29 10.18
N LEU A 258 5.35 9.80 9.05
CA LEU A 258 6.79 9.59 8.87
C LEU A 258 7.58 10.88 8.65
N ARG A 259 6.93 11.96 8.17
CA ARG A 259 7.56 13.23 7.79
C ARG A 259 7.47 14.30 8.86
N GLU A 260 6.36 14.43 9.59
CA GLU A 260 6.23 15.35 10.75
C GLU A 260 7.24 15.06 11.84
N ALA A 261 7.76 13.85 11.84
CA ALA A 261 8.84 13.46 12.71
C ALA A 261 10.19 14.10 12.31
N ARG A 262 10.34 14.55 11.07
CA ARG A 262 11.56 15.15 10.53
C ARG A 262 11.67 16.65 10.79
N GLU A 263 10.57 17.30 11.19
CA GLU A 263 10.41 18.75 11.39
C GLU A 263 10.23 19.14 12.86
#